data_AF-A0A9D1E7C1-F1
#
_entry.id   AF-A0A9D1E7C1-F1
#
_cell.length_a   1.000
_cell.length_b   1.000
_cell.length_c   1.000
_cell.angle_alpha   90.00
_cell.angle_beta   90.00
_cell.angle_gamma   90.00
#
_symmetry.space_group_name_H-M   'P 1'
#
loop_
_entity.id
_entity.type
_entity.pdbx_description
1 polymer ?
#
loop_
_entity_poly.entity_id
_entity_poly.type
_entity_poly.pdbx_seq_one_letter_code
_entity_poly.pdbx_strand_id
1 'polypeptide(L)' 'MNSEILADSLFADREEMTEGEKQLFMSDFKRVCADYFECDGKPELNLTKTDDGYSVCIIFAARRIKHFRRV' A
#
# COMPACT_ATOMS: atom_id res chain seq x y z
N MET A 1 22.99 -19.45 23.49
CA MET A 1 22.44 -19.77 22.16
C MET A 1 20.91 -19.75 22.23
N ASN A 2 20.32 -18.63 22.66
CA ASN A 2 18.85 -18.42 22.79
C ASN A 2 18.45 -16.94 22.64
N SER A 3 19.41 -16.01 22.69
CA SER A 3 19.18 -14.56 22.59
C SER A 3 19.16 -14.04 21.15
N GLU A 4 19.89 -14.67 20.22
CA GLU A 4 19.92 -14.27 18.80
C GLU A 4 18.60 -14.59 18.08
N ILE A 5 17.96 -15.73 18.38
CA ILE A 5 16.70 -16.14 17.74
C ILE A 5 15.53 -15.20 18.11
N LEU A 6 15.54 -14.66 19.33
CA LEU A 6 14.53 -13.70 19.78
C LEU A 6 14.69 -12.32 19.12
N ALA A 7 15.92 -11.90 18.86
CA ALA A 7 16.19 -10.64 18.17
C ALA A 7 15.70 -10.68 16.73
N ASP A 8 16.00 -11.74 15.98
CA ASP A 8 15.56 -11.91 14.60
C ASP A 8 14.03 -11.95 14.46
N SER A 9 13.31 -12.58 15.39
CA SER A 9 11.84 -12.57 15.33
C SER A 9 11.25 -11.18 15.66
N LEU A 10 11.89 -10.42 16.54
CA LEU A 10 11.49 -9.04 16.89
C LEU A 10 11.76 -8.04 15.75
N PHE A 11 12.75 -8.30 14.89
CA PHE A 11 12.98 -7.49 13.69
C PHE A 11 12.01 -7.85 12.56
N ALA A 12 11.67 -9.13 12.39
CA ALA A 12 10.68 -9.57 11.40
C ALA A 12 9.29 -8.97 11.65
N ASP A 13 8.86 -8.85 12.91
CA ASP A 13 7.58 -8.22 13.28
C ASP A 13 7.51 -6.71 12.96
N ARG A 14 8.66 -6.05 12.74
CA ARG A 14 8.72 -4.63 12.33
C ARG A 14 8.75 -4.43 10.82
N GLU A 15 8.86 -5.50 10.05
CA GLU A 15 9.10 -5.45 8.62
C GLU A 15 7.80 -5.56 7.80
N GLU A 16 6.73 -6.13 8.34
CA GLU A 16 5.44 -6.24 7.65
C GLU A 16 4.44 -5.16 8.08
N MET A 17 3.78 -4.53 7.11
CA MET A 17 2.61 -3.70 7.41
C MET A 17 1.54 -4.57 8.06
N THR A 18 1.08 -4.13 9.24
CA THR A 18 -0.12 -4.67 9.88
C THR A 18 -1.34 -4.44 9.00
N GLU A 19 -2.39 -5.23 9.20
CA GLU A 19 -3.65 -5.05 8.48
C GLU A 19 -4.25 -3.65 8.67
N GLY A 20 -4.09 -3.06 9.88
CA GLY A 20 -4.54 -1.69 10.15
C GLY A 20 -3.79 -0.65 9.32
N GLU A 21 -2.46 -0.79 9.21
CA GLU A 21 -1.65 0.10 8.37
C GLU A 21 -1.98 -0.05 6.89
N LYS A 22 -2.26 -1.27 6.41
CA LYS A 22 -2.72 -1.51 5.04
C LYS A 22 -4.06 -0.81 4.79
N GLN A 23 -5.00 -0.92 5.72
CA GLN A 23 -6.31 -0.27 5.58
C GLN A 23 -6.21 1.25 5.58
N LEU A 24 -5.38 1.83 6.46
CA LEU A 24 -5.10 3.27 6.47
C LEU A 24 -4.49 3.74 5.14
N PHE A 25 -3.45 3.05 4.68
CA PHE A 25 -2.82 3.33 3.39
C PHE A 25 -3.82 3.26 2.22
N MET A 26 -4.66 2.23 2.19
CA MET A 26 -5.67 2.08 1.13
C MET A 26 -6.77 3.12 1.20
N SER A 27 -7.13 3.59 2.41
CA SER A 27 -8.07 4.69 2.59
C SER A 27 -7.53 6.00 2.00
N ASP A 28 -6.27 6.32 2.30
CA ASP A 28 -5.60 7.50 1.76
C ASP A 28 -5.42 7.41 0.24
N PHE A 29 -5.01 6.24 -0.26
CA PHE A 29 -4.87 5.99 -1.69
C PHE A 29 -6.19 6.20 -2.43
N LYS A 30 -7.31 5.66 -1.91
CA LYS A 30 -8.64 5.85 -2.48
C LYS A 30 -9.01 7.32 -2.60
N ARG A 31 -8.72 8.11 -1.56
CA ARG A 31 -8.98 9.55 -1.56
C ARG A 31 -8.17 10.24 -2.66
N VAL A 32 -6.87 10.02 -2.71
CA VAL A 32 -5.99 10.62 -3.73
C VAL A 32 -6.43 10.20 -5.14
N CYS A 33 -6.68 8.92 -5.38
CA CYS A 33 -7.14 8.47 -6.70
C CYS A 33 -8.48 9.09 -7.09
N ALA A 34 -9.41 9.28 -6.16
CA ALA A 34 -10.68 9.93 -6.43
C ALA A 34 -10.52 11.40 -6.83
N ASP A 35 -9.44 12.08 -6.45
CA ASP A 35 -9.18 13.47 -6.87
C ASP A 35 -8.80 13.57 -8.35
N TYR A 36 -8.18 12.53 -8.92
CA TYR A 36 -7.68 12.51 -10.29
C TYR A 36 -8.49 11.64 -11.25
N PHE A 37 -9.26 10.67 -10.73
CA PHE A 37 -9.94 9.66 -11.52
C PHE A 37 -11.38 9.43 -11.04
N GLU A 38 -12.26 9.01 -11.94
CA GLU A 38 -13.53 8.39 -11.58
C GLU A 38 -13.30 6.88 -11.39
N CYS A 39 -13.03 6.46 -10.15
CA CYS A 39 -12.75 5.07 -9.79
C CYS A 39 -14.02 4.29 -9.40
N ASP A 40 -13.94 2.96 -9.40
CA ASP A 40 -14.98 2.08 -8.86
C ASP A 40 -14.88 1.86 -7.33
N GLY A 41 -13.84 2.40 -6.70
CA GLY A 41 -13.59 2.33 -5.26
C GLY A 41 -12.96 1.03 -4.77
N LYS A 42 -12.50 0.15 -5.68
CA LYS A 42 -11.96 -1.18 -5.35
C LYS A 42 -10.50 -1.36 -5.82
N PRO A 43 -9.54 -0.56 -5.28
CA PRO A 43 -8.13 -0.80 -5.51
C PRO A 43 -7.65 -2.06 -4.78
N GLU A 44 -6.79 -2.82 -5.43
CA GLU A 44 -6.10 -4.00 -4.90
C GLU A 44 -4.64 -3.64 -4.62
N LEU A 45 -4.15 -3.98 -3.43
CA LEU A 45 -2.75 -3.80 -3.02
C LEU A 45 -2.07 -5.17 -2.94
N ASN A 46 -0.99 -5.31 -3.70
CA ASN A 46 -0.10 -6.45 -3.65
C ASN A 46 1.26 -5.98 -3.12
N LEU A 47 1.66 -6.53 -1.97
CA LEU A 47 2.97 -6.30 -1.35
C LEU A 47 3.76 -7.59 -1.46
N THR A 48 5.00 -7.51 -1.93
CA THR A 48 5.90 -8.64 -2.04
C THR A 48 7.26 -8.25 -1.50
N LYS A 49 7.76 -8.99 -0.50
CA LYS A 49 9.11 -8.82 0.00
C LYS A 49 10.11 -9.29 -1.06
N THR A 50 11.14 -8.50 -1.31
CA THR A 50 12.22 -8.80 -2.25
C THR A 50 13.56 -8.76 -1.50
N ASP A 51 14.64 -9.20 -2.14
CA ASP A 51 15.98 -9.20 -1.53
C ASP A 51 16.44 -7.80 -1.09
N ASP A 52 15.99 -6.76 -1.80
CA ASP A 52 16.34 -5.36 -1.55
C ASP A 52 15.21 -4.54 -0.88
N GLY A 53 14.15 -5.18 -0.37
CA GLY A 53 13.05 -4.50 0.34
C GLY A 53 11.65 -4.97 -0.07
N TYR A 54 10.84 -4.07 -0.62
CA TYR A 54 9.43 -4.33 -0.95
C TYR A 54 9.08 -3.89 -2.36
N SER A 55 8.44 -4.79 -3.11
CA SER A 55 7.68 -4.47 -4.30
C SER A 55 6.24 -4.14 -3.90
N VAL A 56 5.81 -2.92 -4.22
CA VAL A 56 4.46 -2.41 -3.93
C VAL A 56 3.72 -2.21 -5.25
N CYS A 57 2.64 -2.95 -5.47
CA CYS A 57 1.80 -2.83 -6.66
C CYS A 57 0.36 -2.52 -6.25
N ILE A 58 -0.21 -1.45 -6.83
CA ILE A 58 -1.61 -1.10 -6.64
C ILE A 58 -2.30 -1.08 -7.98
N ILE A 59 -3.38 -1.85 -8.10
CA ILE A 59 -4.18 -1.95 -9.32
C ILE A 59 -5.58 -1.47 -9.00
N PHE A 60 -6.12 -0.57 -9.82
CA PHE A 60 -7.49 -0.11 -9.69
C PHE A 60 -8.09 0.22 -11.06
N ALA A 61 -9.42 0.11 -11.16
CA ALA A 61 -10.14 0.49 -12.36
C ALA A 61 -10.57 1.96 -12.30
N ALA A 62 -10.23 2.71 -13.35
CA ALA A 62 -10.68 4.08 -13.55
C ALA A 62 -11.52 4.17 -14.84
N ARG A 63 -12.67 4.84 -14.74
CA ARG A 63 -13.56 5.10 -15.89
C ARG A 63 -13.15 6.33 -16.68
N ARG A 64 -12.69 7.37 -15.98
CA ARG A 64 -12.32 8.66 -16.57
C ARG A 64 -11.15 9.27 -15.82
N ILE A 65 -10.32 10.00 -16.55
CA ILE A 65 -9.29 10.88 -16.00
C ILE A 65 -9.90 12.28 -15.86
N LYS A 66 -9.79 12.87 -14.67
CA LYS A 66 -10.27 14.22 -14.41
C LYS A 66 -9.24 15.21 -14.95
N HIS A 67 -9.69 16.17 -15.75
CA HIS A 67 -8.85 17.24 -16.27
C HIS A 67 -9.09 18.51 -15.49
N PHE A 68 -8.05 19.05 -14.86
CA PHE A 68 -8.11 20.39 -14.29
C PHE A 68 -8.05 21.41 -15.43
N ARG A 69 -9.05 22.30 -15.52
CA ARG A 69 -8.96 23.46 -16.40
C ARG A 69 -7.95 24.43 -15.77
N ARG A 70 -6.92 24.82 -16.54
CA ARG A 70 -6.13 26.00 -16.18
C ARG A 70 -7.07 27.20 -16.26
N VAL A 71 -7.23 27.90 -15.14
CA VAL A 71 -7.92 29.20 -15.07
C VAL A 71 -7.01 30.26 -15.67
#